data_AF-A0A1C0U6J6-F1
#
_entry.id   AF-A0A1C0U6J6-F1
#
_cell.length_a   1.000
_cell.length_b   1.000
_cell.length_c   1.000
_cell.angle_alpha   90.00
_cell.angle_beta   90.00
_cell.angle_gamma   90.00
#
_symmetry.space_group_name_H-M   'P 1'
#
loop_
_entity.id
_entity.type
_entity.pdbx_description
1 polymer ?
#
loop_
_entity_poly.entity_id
_entity_poly.type
_entity_poly.pdbx_seq_one_letter_code
_entity_poly.pdbx_strand_id
1 'polypeptide(L)'
;MSQITLNPNPTFKEVVKITIPGGGEGELTFEFKHYPLSKLTEMGKREGITNNEFIMSIVSGWGFKEHEFNKENLDTLLDNYPQAFEAIITTYYNSLGLFREKN
;
A
#
# COMPACT_ATOMS: atom_id res chain seq x y z
N MET A 1 -12.74 24.48 3.13
CA MET A 1 -12.44 24.42 4.58
C MET A 1 -12.66 22.98 5.03
N SER A 2 -11.62 22.16 5.01
CA SER A 2 -11.74 20.73 5.31
C SER A 2 -11.75 20.55 6.82
N GLN A 3 -12.88 20.07 7.37
CA GLN A 3 -13.00 19.80 8.79
C GLN A 3 -12.13 18.60 9.19
N ILE A 4 -11.21 18.84 10.11
CA ILE A 4 -10.44 17.80 10.79
C ILE A 4 -11.41 17.11 11.75
N THR A 5 -11.97 15.98 11.36
CA THR A 5 -12.71 15.09 12.27
C THR A 5 -11.75 14.17 12.99
N LEU A 6 -11.96 13.94 14.29
CA LEU A 6 -11.11 13.12 15.18
C LEU A 6 -11.04 11.64 14.76
N ASN A 7 -11.95 11.21 13.89
CA ASN A 7 -12.03 9.84 13.37
C ASN A 7 -12.37 9.88 11.87
N PRO A 8 -11.44 10.30 10.99
CA PRO A 8 -11.68 10.23 9.56
C PRO A 8 -11.70 8.76 9.17
N ASN A 9 -12.70 8.31 8.40
CA ASN A 9 -12.72 6.94 7.89
C ASN A 9 -11.39 6.68 7.15
N PRO A 10 -10.52 5.82 7.70
CA PRO A 10 -9.08 5.92 7.51
C PRO A 10 -8.66 5.10 6.30
N THR A 11 -9.36 5.19 5.18
CA THR A 11 -8.99 4.47 3.96
C THR A 11 -9.01 5.38 2.74
N PHE A 12 -8.00 5.28 1.90
CA PHE A 12 -7.87 6.03 0.65
C PHE A 12 -7.50 5.09 -0.49
N LYS A 13 -7.94 5.43 -1.71
CA LYS A 13 -7.62 4.65 -2.91
C LYS A 13 -6.50 5.33 -3.67
N GLU A 14 -5.46 4.59 -4.01
CA GLU A 14 -4.28 5.08 -4.70
C GLU A 14 -3.90 4.17 -5.86
N VAL A 15 -3.41 4.74 -6.96
CA VAL A 15 -3.00 3.97 -8.13
C VAL A 15 -1.53 3.64 -8.01
N VAL A 16 -1.23 2.37 -7.76
CA VAL A 16 0.14 1.86 -7.69
C VAL A 16 0.56 1.38 -9.08
N LYS A 17 1.71 1.89 -9.55
CA LYS A 17 2.33 1.44 -10.79
C LYS A 17 3.32 0.33 -10.49
N ILE A 18 3.02 -0.87 -10.97
CA ILE A 18 3.84 -2.07 -10.80
C ILE A 18 4.52 -2.37 -12.14
N THR A 19 5.84 -2.38 -12.14
CA THR A 19 6.63 -2.77 -13.31
C THR A 19 6.61 -4.29 -13.46
N ILE A 20 6.17 -4.77 -14.62
CA ILE A 20 6.07 -6.18 -14.99
C ILE A 20 7.40 -6.61 -15.63
N PRO A 21 8.03 -7.72 -15.19
CA PRO A 21 9.17 -8.29 -15.89
C PRO A 21 8.77 -8.65 -17.33
N GLY A 22 9.44 -8.02 -18.30
CA GLY A 22 9.05 -8.06 -19.71
C GLY A 22 8.76 -6.68 -20.32
N GLY A 23 8.81 -5.61 -19.52
CA GLY A 23 8.72 -4.23 -20.00
C GLY A 23 7.31 -3.65 -20.04
N GLY A 24 6.36 -4.30 -19.39
CA GLY A 24 5.01 -3.77 -19.19
C GLY A 24 4.91 -2.96 -17.91
N GLU A 25 4.07 -1.92 -17.91
CA GLU A 25 3.68 -1.19 -16.70
C GLU A 25 2.22 -1.54 -16.39
N GLY A 26 1.97 -2.11 -15.22
CA GLY A 26 0.63 -2.41 -14.73
C GLY A 26 0.21 -1.37 -13.70
N GLU A 27 -0.91 -0.68 -13.93
CA GLU A 27 -1.50 0.25 -12.96
C GLU A 27 -2.60 -0.47 -12.19
N LEU A 28 -2.48 -0.54 -10.86
CA LEU A 28 -3.51 -1.13 -10.01
C LEU A 28 -3.94 -0.16 -8.92
N THR A 29 -5.25 0.05 -8.78
CA THR A 29 -5.79 0.81 -7.66
C THR A 29 -5.78 -0.04 -6.39
N PHE A 30 -5.08 0.41 -5.35
CA PHE A 30 -5.10 -0.19 -4.02
C PHE A 30 -5.85 0.68 -3.04
N GLU A 31 -6.54 0.04 -2.10
CA GLU A 31 -7.23 0.70 -0.99
C GLU A 31 -6.35 0.61 0.24
N PHE A 32 -5.70 1.71 0.58
CA PHE A 32 -4.84 1.81 1.75
C PHE A 32 -5.61 2.28 2.96
N LYS A 33 -5.15 1.86 4.14
CA LYS A 33 -5.54 2.36 5.44
C LYS A 33 -4.54 3.41 5.89
N HIS A 34 -5.02 4.59 6.23
CA HIS A 34 -4.22 5.65 6.79
C HIS A 34 -3.76 5.29 8.21
N TYR A 35 -2.46 5.07 8.37
CA TYR A 35 -1.80 4.94 9.67
C TYR A 35 -0.86 6.14 9.91
N PRO A 36 -0.80 6.65 11.16
CA PRO A 36 0.20 7.65 11.51
C PRO A 36 1.62 7.06 11.40
N LEU A 37 2.60 7.89 11.05
CA LEU A 37 3.99 7.47 10.89
C LEU A 37 4.55 6.73 12.11
N SER A 38 4.18 7.15 13.32
CA SER A 38 4.59 6.46 14.55
C SER A 38 4.14 4.99 14.56
N LYS A 39 2.90 4.71 14.14
CA LYS A 39 2.37 3.34 14.02
C LYS A 39 3.12 2.53 12.96
N LEU A 40 3.42 3.14 11.81
CA LEU A 40 4.17 2.48 10.72
C LEU A 40 5.59 2.13 11.16
N THR A 41 6.24 3.05 11.88
CA THR A 41 7.58 2.84 12.44
C THR A 41 7.56 1.74 13.49
N GLU A 42 6.55 1.71 14.37
CA GLU A 42 6.37 0.63 15.34
C GLU A 42 6.09 -0.73 14.67
N MET A 43 5.28 -0.75 13.59
CA MET A 43 5.03 -1.96 12.81
C MET A 43 6.30 -2.45 12.12
N GLY A 44 7.04 -1.58 11.45
CA GLY A 44 8.29 -1.93 10.76
C GLY A 44 9.43 -2.32 11.71
N LYS A 45 9.43 -1.80 12.95
CA LYS A 45 10.35 -2.20 14.01
C LYS A 45 9.99 -3.53 14.67
N ARG A 46 8.79 -4.08 14.41
CA ARG A 46 8.40 -5.38 14.96
C ARG A 46 9.24 -6.47 14.30
N GLU A 47 10.16 -7.04 15.07
CA GLU A 47 10.94 -8.19 14.64
C GLU A 47 10.00 -9.35 14.27
N GLY A 48 10.15 -9.87 13.04
CA GLY A 48 9.32 -10.96 12.51
C GLY A 48 8.10 -10.53 11.69
N ILE A 49 7.84 -9.23 11.48
CA ILE A 49 6.83 -8.83 10.50
C ILE A 49 7.34 -9.09 9.08
N THR A 50 6.60 -9.87 8.31
CA THR A 50 6.90 -10.08 6.89
C THR A 50 6.39 -8.90 6.08
N ASN A 51 7.06 -8.60 4.97
CA ASN A 51 6.62 -7.62 3.97
C ASN A 51 5.12 -7.74 3.63
N ASN A 52 4.63 -8.97 3.44
CA ASN A 52 3.23 -9.23 3.15
C ASN A 52 2.30 -8.86 4.31
N GLU A 53 2.66 -9.21 5.54
CA GLU A 53 1.88 -8.86 6.74
C GLU A 53 1.81 -7.34 6.94
N PHE A 54 2.90 -6.64 6.62
CA PHE A 54 2.94 -5.18 6.64
C PHE A 54 1.99 -4.60 5.60
N ILE A 55 2.06 -5.08 4.34
CA ILE A 55 1.13 -4.65 3.28
C ILE A 55 -0.31 -4.98 3.66
N MET A 56 -0.63 -6.17 4.15
CA MET A 56 -1.98 -6.53 4.59
C MET A 56 -2.48 -5.68 5.77
N SER A 57 -1.57 -5.15 6.58
CA SER A 57 -1.93 -4.23 7.65
C SER A 57 -2.33 -2.87 7.10
N ILE A 58 -1.58 -2.34 6.13
CA ILE A 58 -1.79 -1.01 5.54
C ILE A 58 -2.71 -1.00 4.32
N VAL A 59 -3.02 -2.15 3.72
CA VAL A 59 -3.92 -2.30 2.57
C VAL A 59 -5.18 -3.01 3.05
N SER A 60 -6.33 -2.42 2.78
CA SER A 60 -7.63 -3.03 3.06
C SER A 60 -8.19 -3.81 1.88
N GLY A 61 -7.73 -3.51 0.67
CA GLY A 61 -8.25 -4.09 -0.55
C GLY A 61 -7.45 -3.65 -1.77
N TRP A 62 -7.72 -4.29 -2.89
CA TRP A 62 -7.07 -4.00 -4.17
C TRP A 62 -8.11 -4.00 -5.30
N GLY A 63 -7.74 -3.42 -6.44
CA GLY A 63 -8.63 -3.22 -7.58
C GLY A 63 -8.87 -4.47 -8.41
N PHE A 64 -8.30 -5.62 -8.05
CA PHE A 64 -8.59 -6.88 -8.73
C PHE A 64 -10.03 -7.29 -8.46
N LYS A 65 -10.86 -7.24 -9.50
CA LYS A 65 -12.25 -7.72 -9.44
C LYS A 65 -12.34 -9.25 -9.43
N GLU A 66 -11.29 -9.91 -9.90
CA GLU A 66 -11.24 -11.37 -10.08
C GLU A 66 -10.62 -12.10 -8.88
N HIS A 67 -9.84 -11.39 -8.05
CA HIS A 67 -9.12 -11.97 -6.92
C HIS A 67 -9.39 -11.18 -5.65
N GLU A 68 -9.68 -11.87 -4.55
CA GLU A 68 -9.82 -11.25 -3.24
C GLU A 68 -8.46 -10.84 -2.66
N PHE A 69 -8.44 -9.75 -1.91
CA PHE A 69 -7.23 -9.31 -1.21
C PHE A 69 -6.96 -10.22 -0.02
N ASN A 70 -6.14 -11.25 -0.24
CA ASN A 70 -5.73 -12.21 0.77
C ASN A 70 -4.21 -12.42 0.73
N LYS A 71 -3.68 -13.12 1.74
CA LYS A 71 -2.24 -13.30 1.92
C LYS A 71 -1.62 -14.07 0.77
N GLU A 72 -2.29 -15.12 0.29
CA GLU A 72 -1.81 -16.01 -0.76
C GLU A 72 -1.72 -15.31 -2.12
N ASN A 73 -2.75 -14.53 -2.47
CA ASN A 73 -2.78 -13.75 -3.70
C ASN A 73 -1.76 -12.62 -3.67
N LEU A 74 -1.58 -11.97 -2.51
CA LEU A 74 -0.54 -10.97 -2.33
C LEU A 74 0.86 -11.60 -2.42
N ASP A 75 1.08 -12.76 -1.80
CA ASP A 75 2.34 -13.50 -1.88
C ASP A 75 2.66 -13.88 -3.32
N THR A 76 1.66 -14.40 -4.05
CA THR A 76 1.76 -14.70 -5.48
C THR A 76 2.12 -13.45 -6.27
N LEU A 77 1.49 -12.30 -5.98
CA LEU A 77 1.81 -11.04 -6.65
C LEU A 77 3.25 -10.58 -6.36
N LEU A 78 3.72 -10.69 -5.12
CA LEU A 78 5.08 -10.31 -4.75
C LEU A 78 6.14 -11.28 -5.30
N ASP A 79 5.81 -12.58 -5.40
CA ASP A 79 6.66 -13.62 -5.98
C ASP A 79 6.81 -13.43 -7.50
N ASN A 80 5.70 -13.14 -8.19
CA ASN A 80 5.71 -12.85 -9.62
C ASN A 80 6.33 -11.46 -9.93
N TYR A 81 6.13 -10.49 -9.04
CA TYR A 81 6.54 -9.10 -9.21
C TYR A 81 7.30 -8.61 -7.97
N PRO A 82 8.62 -8.86 -7.87
CA PRO A 82 9.41 -8.43 -6.71
C PRO A 82 9.40 -6.91 -6.52
N GLN A 83 9.25 -6.12 -7.59
CA GLN A 83 9.11 -4.66 -7.51
C GLN A 83 7.74 -4.18 -7.02
N ALA A 84 6.71 -5.03 -7.04
CA ALA A 84 5.38 -4.63 -6.59
C ALA A 84 5.38 -4.19 -5.12
N PHE A 85 6.15 -4.87 -4.27
CA PHE A 85 6.30 -4.51 -2.86
C PHE A 85 6.75 -3.06 -2.70
N GLU A 86 7.86 -2.70 -3.33
CA GLU A 86 8.47 -1.37 -3.22
C GLU A 86 7.56 -0.30 -3.82
N ALA A 87 6.89 -0.59 -4.94
CA ALA A 87 5.94 0.32 -5.58
C ALA A 87 4.74 0.63 -4.65
N ILE A 88 4.16 -0.39 -4.03
CA ILE A 88 3.02 -0.25 -3.09
C ILE A 88 3.43 0.62 -1.91
N ILE A 89 4.58 0.31 -1.29
CA ILE A 89 5.09 1.01 -0.12
C ILE A 89 5.43 2.47 -0.45
N THR A 90 6.10 2.72 -1.57
CA THR A 90 6.47 4.06 -2.02
C THR A 90 5.23 4.92 -2.29
N THR A 91 4.25 4.36 -3.00
CA THR A 91 2.97 5.04 -3.29
C THR A 91 2.25 5.39 -1.98
N TYR A 92 2.20 4.44 -1.04
CA TYR A 92 1.59 4.67 0.27
C TYR A 92 2.28 5.80 1.05
N TYR A 93 3.62 5.82 1.13
CA TYR A 93 4.36 6.89 1.80
C TYR A 93 4.19 8.25 1.12
N ASN A 94 4.13 8.29 -0.22
CA ASN A 94 3.84 9.51 -0.97
C ASN A 94 2.43 10.03 -0.64
N SER A 95 1.42 9.16 -0.62
CA SER A 95 0.04 9.53 -0.33
C SER A 95 -0.19 10.03 1.10
N LEU A 96 0.59 9.54 2.08
CA LEU A 96 0.61 10.07 3.44
C LEU A 96 1.20 11.49 3.55
N GLY A 97 1.68 12.07 2.45
CA GLY A 97 2.26 13.42 2.42
C GLY A 97 3.64 13.52 3.07
N LEU A 98 4.34 12.38 3.27
CA LEU A 98 5.75 12.38 3.66
C LEU A 98 6.65 12.89 2.54
N PHE A 99 6.26 12.62 1.29
CA PHE A 99 6.63 13.44 0.16
C PHE A 99 5.58 14.54 -0.01
N ARG A 100 5.83 15.72 0.59
CA ARG A 100 5.11 16.92 0.16
C ARG A 100 5.51 17.20 -1.28
N GLU A 101 4.69 16.81 -2.24
CA GLU A 101 4.68 17.51 -3.53
C GLU A 101 4.28 18.96 -3.21
N LYS A 102 5.29 19.84 -3.16
CA LYS A 102 5.12 21.28 -3.20
C LYS A 102 4.38 21.59 -4.51
N ASN A 103 3.09 21.85 -4.42
CA ASN A 103 2.35 22.67 -5.37
C ASN A 103 2.02 24.00 -4.71
#